data_AF-A0AAV3NPD5-F1
#
_entry.id   AF-A0AAV3NPD5-F1
#
_cell.length_a   1.000
_cell.length_b   1.000
_cell.length_c   1.000
_cell.angle_alpha   90.00
_cell.angle_beta   90.00
_cell.angle_gamma   90.00
#
_symmetry.space_group_name_H-M   'P 1'
#
loop_
_entity.id
_entity.type
_entity.pdbx_description
1 polymer ?
#
loop_
_entity_poly.entity_id
_entity_poly.type
_entity_poly.pdbx_seq_one_letter_code
_entity_poly.pdbx_strand_id
1 'polypeptide(L)'
;MSFTDRLDRVSLPKGFILPQFTQYNGRGDPIKHLQGFLTKMTITSNDPDIYEKAFSNSLADRALDWYMTFPLKSIDLYQQTADAFIAKFGSAIQKHQDERTLMNI
;
A
#
# COMPACT_ATOMS: atom_id res chain seq x y z
N MET A 1 -1.05 3.05 -19.45
CA MET A 1 0.05 2.26 -18.87
C MET A 1 -0.54 1.01 -18.26
N SER A 2 0.04 -0.15 -18.53
CA SER A 2 -0.47 -1.44 -18.07
C SER A 2 0.11 -1.82 -16.72
N PHE A 3 -0.68 -2.53 -15.92
CA PHE A 3 -0.27 -3.14 -14.64
C PHE A 3 1.04 -3.95 -14.76
N THR A 4 1.22 -4.63 -15.89
CA THR A 4 2.39 -5.46 -16.19
C THR A 4 3.70 -4.67 -16.27
N ASP A 5 3.69 -3.46 -16.84
CA ASP A 5 4.89 -2.62 -16.97
C ASP A 5 5.49 -2.22 -15.61
N ARG A 6 4.66 -2.21 -14.55
CA ARG A 6 5.12 -1.91 -13.20
C ARG A 6 5.60 -3.14 -12.45
N LEU A 7 4.94 -4.30 -12.64
CA LEU A 7 5.35 -5.55 -12.00
C LEU A 7 6.68 -6.09 -12.54
N ASP A 8 6.99 -5.85 -13.81
CA ASP A 8 8.18 -6.42 -14.47
C ASP A 8 9.50 -5.70 -14.13
N ARG A 9 9.45 -4.62 -13.34
CA ARG A 9 10.63 -3.84 -12.96
C ARG A 9 11.46 -4.49 -11.86
N VAL A 10 10.80 -5.17 -10.92
CA VAL A 10 11.48 -5.84 -9.81
C VAL A 10 11.53 -7.33 -10.13
N SER A 11 12.72 -7.78 -10.53
CA SER A 11 13.01 -9.20 -10.69
C SER A 11 13.16 -9.82 -9.30
N LEU A 12 12.18 -10.62 -8.90
CA LEU A 12 12.27 -11.38 -7.66
C LEU A 12 13.35 -12.46 -7.81
N PRO A 13 14.11 -12.78 -6.75
CA PRO A 13 15.04 -13.89 -6.77
C PRO A 13 14.33 -15.18 -7.19
N LYS A 14 15.04 -16.06 -7.90
CA LYS A 14 14.46 -17.32 -8.39
C LYS A 14 13.94 -18.15 -7.22
N GLY A 15 12.65 -18.51 -7.24
CA GLY A 15 11.99 -19.26 -6.17
C GLY A 15 11.47 -18.40 -5.01
N PHE A 16 11.63 -17.08 -5.06
CA PHE A 16 11.05 -16.17 -4.08
C PHE A 16 9.53 -16.09 -4.24
N ILE A 17 8.82 -16.34 -3.14
CA ILE A 17 7.37 -16.26 -3.08
C ILE A 17 7.01 -15.03 -2.24
N LEU A 18 6.25 -14.11 -2.84
CA LEU A 18 5.73 -12.97 -2.08
C LEU A 18 4.77 -13.47 -0.98
N PRO A 19 4.85 -12.90 0.23
CA PRO A 19 3.94 -13.26 1.29
C PRO A 19 2.51 -12.86 0.88
N GLN A 20 1.53 -13.66 1.31
CA GLN A 20 0.13 -13.30 1.10
C GLN A 20 -0.28 -12.18 2.06
N PHE A 21 -0.92 -11.16 1.50
CA PHE A 21 -1.47 -10.03 2.21
C PHE A 21 -3.00 -10.04 2.14
N THR A 22 -3.64 -9.61 3.22
CA THR A 22 -5.02 -9.13 3.12
C THR A 22 -4.98 -7.84 2.32
N GLN A 23 -5.71 -7.79 1.20
CA GLN A 23 -5.68 -6.61 0.34
C GLN A 23 -6.44 -5.44 0.96
N TYR A 24 -5.86 -4.24 0.87
CA TYR A 24 -6.52 -3.00 1.25
C TYR A 24 -7.22 -2.38 0.04
N ASN A 25 -8.54 -2.29 0.09
CA ASN A 25 -9.36 -1.74 -1.01
C ASN A 25 -9.63 -0.24 -0.91
N GLY A 26 -9.01 0.46 0.05
CA GLY A 26 -9.29 1.87 0.35
C GLY A 26 -10.27 2.08 1.51
N ARG A 27 -10.64 1.04 2.26
CA ARG A 27 -11.54 1.12 3.43
C ARG A 27 -10.91 0.46 4.66
N GLY A 28 -11.29 0.94 5.84
CA GLY A 28 -10.74 0.48 7.11
C GLY A 28 -9.48 1.25 7.50
N ASP A 29 -8.76 0.75 8.51
CA ASP A 29 -7.61 1.43 9.10
C ASP A 29 -6.33 1.25 8.24
N PRO A 30 -5.85 2.29 7.54
CA PRO A 30 -4.65 2.22 6.72
C PRO A 30 -3.37 2.11 7.56
N ILE A 31 -3.35 2.63 8.80
CA ILE A 31 -2.19 2.49 9.70
C ILE A 31 -2.04 1.02 10.10
N LYS A 32 -3.15 0.37 10.46
CA LYS A 32 -3.16 -1.06 10.78
C LYS A 32 -2.73 -1.92 9.59
N HIS A 33 -3.18 -1.58 8.38
CA HIS A 33 -2.73 -2.26 7.15
C HIS A 33 -1.21 -2.11 6.96
N LEU A 34 -0.68 -0.89 7.06
CA LEU A 34 0.73 -0.61 6.88
C LEU A 34 1.61 -1.32 7.92
N GLN A 35 1.18 -1.35 9.19
CA GLN A 35 1.85 -2.10 10.24
C GLN A 35 1.89 -3.60 9.95
N GLY A 36 0.75 -4.20 9.59
CA GLY A 36 0.67 -5.62 9.24
C GLY A 36 1.50 -5.98 8.00
N PHE A 37 1.55 -5.08 7.02
CA PHE A 37 2.42 -5.18 5.86
C PHE A 37 3.90 -5.21 6.27
N LEU A 38 4.34 -4.22 7.05
CA LEU A 38 5.72 -4.11 7.53
C LEU A 38 6.15 -5.33 8.35
N THR A 39 5.32 -5.80 9.29
CA THR A 39 5.64 -6.99 10.10
C THR A 39 5.91 -8.22 9.24
N LYS A 40 5.12 -8.43 8.17
CA LYS A 40 5.34 -9.54 7.24
C LYS A 40 6.59 -9.33 6.39
N MET A 41 6.81 -8.11 5.89
CA MET A 41 7.92 -7.82 5.01
C MET A 41 9.28 -7.88 5.71
N THR A 42 9.40 -7.42 6.95
CA THR A 42 10.65 -7.50 7.73
C THR A 42 11.13 -8.93 7.94
N ILE A 43 10.21 -9.90 7.95
CA ILE A 43 10.53 -11.34 8.03
C ILE A 43 10.95 -11.90 6.65
N THR A 44 10.41 -11.33 5.58
CA THR A 44 10.52 -11.86 4.21
C THR A 44 11.75 -11.33 3.48
N SER A 45 12.06 -10.04 3.63
CA SER A 45 13.16 -9.38 2.92
C SER A 45 13.57 -8.06 3.60
N ASN A 46 14.77 -7.60 3.31
CA ASN A 46 15.26 -6.24 3.60
C ASN A 46 15.47 -5.40 2.33
N ASP A 47 15.08 -5.91 1.16
CA ASP A 47 15.24 -5.26 -0.15
C ASP A 47 14.07 -4.29 -0.44
N PRO A 48 14.31 -2.97 -0.52
CA PRO A 48 13.27 -1.96 -0.78
C PRO A 48 12.49 -2.18 -2.08
N ASP A 49 13.10 -2.78 -3.11
CA ASP A 49 12.43 -3.05 -4.38
C ASP A 49 11.38 -4.17 -4.20
N ILE A 50 11.69 -5.16 -3.37
CA ILE A 50 10.73 -6.21 -3.00
C ILE A 50 9.58 -5.61 -2.18
N TYR A 51 9.84 -4.58 -1.34
CA TYR A 51 8.78 -3.90 -0.59
C TYR A 51 7.80 -3.19 -1.53
N GLU A 52 8.28 -2.52 -2.57
CA GLU A 52 7.40 -1.82 -3.51
C GLU A 52 6.49 -2.80 -4.27
N LYS A 53 7.08 -3.88 -4.79
CA LYS A 53 6.32 -4.93 -5.48
C LYS A 53 5.32 -5.62 -4.55
N ALA A 54 5.73 -5.95 -3.32
CA ALA A 54 4.85 -6.52 -2.30
C ALA A 54 3.73 -5.56 -1.92
N PHE A 55 4.04 -4.27 -1.78
CA PHE A 55 3.07 -3.24 -1.39
C PHE A 55 1.97 -3.14 -2.45
N SER A 56 2.33 -3.09 -3.73
CA SER A 56 1.34 -3.10 -4.83
C SER A 56 0.40 -4.32 -4.79
N ASN A 57 0.92 -5.49 -4.42
CA ASN A 57 0.13 -6.73 -4.26
C ASN A 57 -0.79 -6.70 -3.03
N SER A 58 -0.45 -5.89 -2.03
CA SER A 58 -1.27 -5.69 -0.83
C SER A 58 -2.44 -4.73 -1.03
N LEU A 59 -2.59 -4.13 -2.22
CA LEU A 59 -3.65 -3.17 -2.53
C LEU A 59 -4.70 -3.78 -3.47
N ALA A 60 -5.92 -3.26 -3.40
CA ALA A 60 -7.02 -3.56 -4.29
C ALA A 60 -7.82 -2.30 -4.62
N ASP A 61 -8.65 -2.37 -5.65
CA ASP A 61 -9.63 -1.35 -6.05
C ASP A 61 -9.05 0.08 -6.01
N ARG A 62 -9.69 0.97 -5.25
CA ARG A 62 -9.35 2.39 -5.16
C ARG A 62 -7.92 2.65 -4.67
N ALA A 63 -7.39 1.78 -3.82
CA ALA A 63 -6.02 1.92 -3.33
C ALA A 63 -5.01 1.54 -4.41
N LEU A 64 -5.32 0.50 -5.20
CA LEU A 64 -4.50 0.11 -6.34
C LEU A 64 -4.54 1.18 -7.43
N ASP A 65 -5.72 1.71 -7.77
CA ASP A 65 -5.89 2.79 -8.75
C ASP A 65 -5.07 4.03 -8.35
N TRP A 66 -5.14 4.42 -7.08
CA TRP A 66 -4.34 5.52 -6.55
C TRP A 66 -2.84 5.24 -6.68
N TYR A 67 -2.39 4.05 -6.29
CA TYR A 67 -0.99 3.66 -6.39
C TYR A 67 -0.50 3.70 -7.86
N MET A 68 -1.36 3.38 -8.83
CA MET A 68 -1.04 3.48 -10.26
C MET A 68 -0.83 4.91 -10.79
N THR A 69 -1.20 5.94 -10.02
CA THR A 69 -0.97 7.34 -10.42
C THR A 69 0.46 7.84 -10.21
N PHE A 70 1.29 7.14 -9.43
CA PHE A 70 2.65 7.56 -9.15
C PHE A 70 3.58 7.43 -10.36
N PRO A 71 4.45 8.42 -10.64
CA PRO A 71 5.43 8.33 -11.72
C PRO A 71 6.50 7.27 -11.45
N LEU A 72 6.84 6.50 -12.49
CA LEU A 72 7.75 5.35 -12.47
C LEU A 72 9.22 5.66 -12.09
N LYS A 73 9.64 6.92 -11.95
CA LYS A 73 11.07 7.29 -11.82
C LYS A 73 11.45 8.04 -10.55
N SER A 74 10.53 8.24 -9.61
CA SER A 74 10.74 9.23 -8.53
C SER A 74 10.70 8.68 -7.12
N ILE A 75 10.59 7.38 -6.92
CA ILE A 75 10.41 6.88 -5.57
C ILE A 75 11.76 6.31 -5.09
N ASP A 76 12.37 6.95 -4.10
CA ASP A 76 13.20 6.23 -3.14
C ASP A 76 12.19 5.46 -2.25
N LEU A 77 11.95 4.19 -2.60
CA LEU A 77 10.71 3.77 -3.27
C LEU A 77 9.52 3.41 -2.34
N TYR A 78 9.81 3.07 -1.08
CA TYR A 78 8.78 2.61 -0.13
C TYR A 78 8.34 3.67 0.88
N GLN A 79 9.28 4.39 1.52
CA GLN A 79 8.94 5.32 2.60
C GLN A 79 8.02 6.45 2.10
N GLN A 80 8.32 7.03 0.94
CA GLN A 80 7.48 8.05 0.32
C GLN A 80 6.09 7.51 -0.07
N THR A 81 6.03 6.25 -0.52
CA THR A 81 4.78 5.57 -0.84
C THR A 81 3.93 5.37 0.43
N ALA A 82 4.56 4.96 1.54
CA ALA A 82 3.90 4.77 2.83
C ALA A 82 3.36 6.10 3.38
N ASP A 83 4.14 7.17 3.33
CA ASP A 83 3.72 8.50 3.79
C ASP A 83 2.57 9.04 2.95
N ALA A 84 2.65 8.92 1.61
CA ALA A 84 1.58 9.32 0.72
C ALA A 84 0.31 8.48 0.90
N PHE A 85 0.45 7.19 1.22
CA PHE A 85 -0.65 6.29 1.51
C PHE A 85 -1.39 6.72 2.78
N ILE A 86 -0.66 7.02 3.86
CA ILE A 86 -1.25 7.55 5.10
C ILE A 86 -1.90 8.92 4.86
N ALA A 87 -1.27 9.82 4.10
CA ALA A 87 -1.88 11.11 3.77
C ALA A 87 -3.21 10.95 3.00
N LYS A 88 -3.27 10.00 2.06
CA LYS A 88 -4.44 9.76 1.21
C LYS A 88 -5.58 9.07 1.96
N PHE A 89 -5.28 8.03 2.74
CA PHE A 89 -6.29 7.14 3.33
C PHE A 89 -6.43 7.33 4.84
N GLY A 90 -5.43 7.86 5.54
CA GLY A 90 -5.44 8.05 7.00
C GLY A 90 -6.50 9.06 7.47
N SER A 91 -6.82 10.05 6.63
CA SER A 91 -7.88 11.04 6.91
C SER A 91 -9.30 10.49 6.75
N ALA A 92 -9.49 9.31 6.14
CA ALA A 92 -10.81 8.69 6.01
C ALA A 92 -11.36 8.19 7.36
N ILE A 93 -10.50 8.02 8.36
CA ILE A 93 -10.90 7.65 9.73
C ILE A 93 -11.59 8.83 10.44
N GLN A 94 -11.15 10.06 10.16
CA GLN A 94 -11.70 11.28 10.78
C GLN A 94 -13.12 11.56 10.29
N LYS A 95 -13.36 11.49 8.97
CA LYS A 95 -14.68 11.82 8.40
C LYS A 95 -15.82 10.88 8.82
N HIS A 96 -15.54 9.59 9.00
CA HIS A 96 -16.56 8.66 9.48
C HIS A 96 -16.83 8.72 10.99
N GLN A 97 -15.92 9.31 11.78
CA GLN A 97 -16.19 9.63 13.20
C GLN A 97 -16.94 10.96 13.34
N ASP A 98 -16.62 11.96 12.51
CA ASP A 98 -17.31 13.25 12.53
C ASP A 98 -18.78 13.11 12.07
N GLU A 99 -19.08 12.30 11.04
CA GLU A 99 -20.46 12.05 10.61
C GLU A 99 -21.30 11.28 11.64
N ARG A 100 -20.69 10.36 12.41
CA ARG A 100 -21.38 9.67 13.52
C ARG A 100 -21.63 10.58 14.73
N THR A 101 -20.83 11.63 14.89
CA THR A 101 -20.98 12.58 16.00
C THR A 101 -21.97 13.70 15.66
N LEU A 102 -22.08 14.09 14.39
CA LEU A 102 -23.02 15.11 13.91
C LEU A 102 -24.49 14.64 13.83
N MET A 103 -24.76 13.33 13.92
CA MET A 103 -26.13 12.78 13.93
C MET A 103 -26.74 12.67 15.34
N ASN A 104 -26.12 13.27 16.37
CA ASN A 104 -26.61 13.20 17.75
C ASN A 104 -26.91 14.58 18.36
N ILE A 105 -27.65 15.41 17.64
CA ILE A 105 -28.23 16.67 18.13
C ILE A 105 -29.73 16.68 17.83
#